data_AF-A0A0D0D1T2-F1
#
_entry.id   AF-A0A0D0D1T2-F1
#
_cell.length_a   1.000
_cell.length_b   1.000
_cell.length_c   1.000
_cell.angle_alpha   90.00
_cell.angle_beta   90.00
_cell.angle_gamma   90.00
#
_symmetry.space_group_name_H-M   'P 1'
#
loop_
_entity.id
_entity.type
_entity.pdbx_description
1 polymer ?
#
loop_
_entity_poly.entity_id
_entity_poly.type
_entity_poly.pdbx_seq_one_letter_code
_entity_poly.pdbx_strand_id
1 'polypeptide(L)'
;ESFPFFPLSPMFDPHHSASWVLLADQIQFHLVQETQAEHPVDECLWVCEFFWMAYVAVFPTFPQGDWPNWNPRISMEGDFISYWMAEFEAGKMRPDSVRMVREFIWEELRDLAAHLLPIPVVAEPLT
;
A
#
# COMPACT_ATOMS: atom_id res chain seq x y z
N GLU A 1 6.04 14.81 -8.12
CA GLU A 1 5.32 14.84 -6.83
C GLU A 1 6.23 14.26 -5.75
N SER A 2 5.97 14.55 -4.47
CA SER A 2 6.84 14.12 -3.36
C SER A 2 6.03 13.28 -2.39
N PHE A 3 6.19 11.97 -2.44
CA PHE A 3 5.55 11.04 -1.51
C PHE A 3 6.43 10.90 -0.26
N PRO A 4 6.03 11.42 0.92
CA PRO A 4 6.92 11.56 2.08
C PRO A 4 7.31 10.24 2.76
N PHE A 5 6.62 9.15 2.40
CA PHE A 5 6.90 7.78 2.84
C PHE A 5 7.86 7.05 1.90
N PHE A 6 8.27 7.67 0.78
CA PHE A 6 9.32 7.19 -0.10
C PHE A 6 10.57 8.10 -0.03
N PRO A 7 11.78 7.53 -0.24
CA PRO A 7 12.05 6.10 -0.40
C PRO A 7 11.86 5.33 0.91
N LEU A 8 11.54 4.04 0.81
CA LEU A 8 11.43 3.16 1.97
C LEU A 8 12.79 2.98 2.65
N SER A 9 12.75 2.69 3.95
CA SER A 9 13.93 2.36 4.73
C SER A 9 14.72 1.20 4.09
N PRO A 10 16.06 1.21 4.10
CA PRO A 10 16.87 0.06 3.68
C PRO A 10 16.59 -1.21 4.50
N MET A 11 15.98 -1.05 5.67
CA MET A 11 15.56 -2.15 6.56
C MET A 11 14.12 -2.64 6.28
N PHE A 12 13.46 -2.12 5.25
CA PHE A 12 12.13 -2.58 4.87
C PHE A 12 12.21 -4.03 4.39
N ASP A 13 11.53 -4.93 5.09
CA ASP A 13 11.44 -6.34 4.73
C ASP A 13 10.02 -6.62 4.18
N PRO A 14 9.87 -6.87 2.86
CA PRO A 14 8.57 -7.14 2.26
C PRO A 14 7.94 -8.43 2.78
N HIS A 15 8.68 -9.33 3.43
CA HIS A 15 8.11 -10.54 4.00
C HIS A 15 7.61 -10.35 5.45
N HIS A 16 8.04 -9.28 6.12
CA HIS A 16 7.75 -9.02 7.52
C HIS A 16 6.58 -8.04 7.71
N SER A 17 5.54 -8.45 8.45
CA SER A 17 4.33 -7.64 8.64
C SER A 17 4.62 -6.25 9.23
N ALA A 18 5.55 -6.14 10.18
CA ALA A 18 5.86 -4.86 10.83
C ALA A 18 6.35 -3.77 9.87
N SER A 19 7.06 -4.13 8.79
CA SER A 19 7.48 -3.16 7.77
C SER A 19 6.27 -2.58 7.04
N TRP A 20 5.27 -3.42 6.73
CA TRP A 20 4.02 -3.00 6.11
C TRP A 20 3.12 -2.21 7.05
N VAL A 21 3.08 -2.55 8.36
CA VAL A 21 2.31 -1.79 9.36
C VAL A 21 2.81 -0.36 9.42
N LEU A 22 4.13 -0.19 9.54
CA LEU A 22 4.72 1.14 9.59
C LEU A 22 4.41 1.96 8.33
N LEU A 23 4.50 1.33 7.15
CA LEU A 23 4.21 1.97 5.88
C LEU A 23 2.72 2.35 5.76
N ALA A 24 1.80 1.44 6.08
CA ALA A 24 0.37 1.69 6.06
C ALA A 24 -0.02 2.85 7.00
N ASP A 25 0.58 2.90 8.19
CA ASP A 25 0.36 3.98 9.17
C ASP A 25 0.88 5.33 8.65
N GLN A 26 2.07 5.36 8.03
CA GLN A 26 2.63 6.58 7.43
C GLN A 26 1.75 7.12 6.30
N ILE A 27 1.29 6.24 5.41
CA ILE A 27 0.43 6.62 4.28
C ILE A 27 -0.94 7.08 4.80
N GLN A 28 -1.54 6.34 5.74
CA GLN A 28 -2.81 6.74 6.36
C GLN A 28 -2.70 8.10 7.05
N PHE A 29 -1.62 8.35 7.79
CA PHE A 29 -1.40 9.64 8.43
C PHE A 29 -1.37 10.76 7.39
N HIS A 30 -0.63 10.57 6.30
CA HIS A 30 -0.55 11.54 5.22
C HIS A 30 -1.92 11.77 4.56
N LEU A 31 -2.67 10.74 4.16
CA LEU A 31 -4.03 10.87 3.61
C LEU A 31 -5.00 11.61 4.55
N VAL A 32 -4.96 11.30 5.85
CA VAL A 32 -5.90 11.86 6.83
C VAL A 32 -5.55 13.31 7.22
N GLN A 33 -4.26 13.67 7.18
CA GLN A 33 -3.84 15.05 7.39
C GLN A 33 -4.03 15.90 6.12
N GLU A 34 -3.72 15.37 4.94
CA GLU A 34 -3.76 16.11 3.68
C GLU A 34 -5.14 16.25 3.06
N THR A 35 -6.12 15.44 3.47
CA THR A 35 -7.55 15.71 3.16
C THR A 35 -8.06 17.05 3.73
N GLN A 36 -7.25 17.78 4.50
CA GLN A 36 -7.50 19.17 4.92
C GLN A 36 -6.88 20.22 3.99
N ALA A 37 -6.02 19.84 3.04
CA ALA A 37 -5.32 20.70 2.09
C ALA A 37 -5.79 20.42 0.65
N GLU A 38 -5.81 21.44 -0.20
CA GLU A 38 -6.20 21.32 -1.62
C GLU A 38 -5.07 20.67 -2.43
N HIS A 39 -4.98 19.34 -2.41
CA HIS A 39 -4.10 18.58 -3.31
C HIS A 39 -4.79 18.25 -4.64
N PRO A 40 -4.01 18.06 -5.74
CA PRO A 40 -4.54 17.52 -6.98
C PRO A 40 -5.20 16.14 -6.73
N VAL A 41 -6.35 15.90 -7.36
CA VAL A 41 -7.10 14.64 -7.23
C VAL A 41 -6.24 13.42 -7.57
N ASP A 42 -5.37 13.53 -8.57
CA ASP A 42 -4.52 12.43 -9.02
C ASP A 42 -3.48 12.02 -7.97
N GLU A 43 -2.91 12.98 -7.22
CA GLU A 43 -1.95 12.68 -6.13
C GLU A 43 -2.64 11.89 -5.01
N CYS A 44 -3.85 12.31 -4.61
CA CYS A 44 -4.63 11.58 -3.61
C CYS A 44 -4.96 10.15 -4.06
N LEU A 45 -5.25 9.93 -5.35
CA LEU A 45 -5.52 8.60 -5.88
C LEU A 45 -4.27 7.70 -5.80
N TRP A 46 -3.09 8.18 -6.21
CA TRP A 46 -1.85 7.39 -6.12
C TRP A 46 -1.47 7.06 -4.68
N VAL A 47 -1.64 8.00 -3.75
CA VAL A 47 -1.41 7.73 -2.33
C VAL A 47 -2.40 6.68 -1.80
N CYS A 48 -3.66 6.71 -2.23
CA CYS A 48 -4.65 5.68 -1.91
C CYS A 48 -4.26 4.29 -2.47
N GLU A 49 -3.70 4.21 -3.67
CA GLU A 49 -3.16 2.94 -4.21
C GLU A 49 -2.11 2.35 -3.27
N PHE A 50 -1.10 3.15 -2.89
CA PHE A 50 -0.05 2.71 -1.99
C PHE A 50 -0.60 2.30 -0.61
N PHE A 51 -1.61 3.02 -0.12
CA PHE A 51 -2.28 2.67 1.13
C PHE A 51 -2.90 1.28 1.04
N TRP A 52 -3.69 1.01 0.01
CA TRP A 52 -4.38 -0.28 -0.13
C TRP A 52 -3.41 -1.43 -0.33
N MET A 53 -2.36 -1.24 -1.10
CA MET A 53 -1.26 -2.21 -1.20
C MET A 53 -0.67 -2.51 0.19
N ALA A 54 -0.26 -1.48 0.93
CA ALA A 54 0.33 -1.68 2.25
C ALA A 54 -0.65 -2.33 3.24
N TYR A 55 -1.91 -1.90 3.25
CA TYR A 55 -2.95 -2.42 4.15
C TYR A 55 -3.21 -3.92 3.91
N VAL A 56 -3.34 -4.34 2.65
CA VAL A 56 -3.52 -5.75 2.31
C VAL A 56 -2.27 -6.56 2.65
N ALA A 57 -1.06 -6.02 2.53
CA ALA A 57 0.15 -6.73 2.96
C ALA A 57 0.23 -6.93 4.48
N VAL A 58 -0.34 -6.01 5.26
CA VAL A 58 -0.55 -6.17 6.72
C VAL A 58 -1.60 -7.24 6.99
N PHE A 59 -2.73 -7.20 6.28
CA PHE A 59 -3.87 -8.10 6.46
C PHE A 59 -4.17 -8.92 5.18
N PRO A 60 -3.36 -9.94 4.82
CA PRO A 60 -3.51 -10.68 3.57
C PRO A 60 -4.80 -11.47 3.38
N THR A 61 -5.63 -11.56 4.43
CA THR A 61 -6.94 -12.21 4.36
C THR A 61 -8.06 -11.24 3.98
N PHE A 62 -7.79 -9.93 3.96
CA PHE A 62 -8.75 -8.89 3.59
C PHE A 62 -9.43 -9.20 2.24
N PRO A 63 -10.78 -9.06 2.14
CA PRO A 63 -11.71 -8.54 3.14
C PRO A 63 -12.24 -9.59 4.14
N GLN A 64 -11.77 -10.84 4.07
CA GLN A 64 -12.08 -11.87 5.07
C GLN A 64 -11.18 -11.72 6.31
N GLY A 65 -11.60 -12.36 7.41
CA GLY A 65 -10.85 -12.36 8.66
C GLY A 65 -10.93 -11.05 9.44
N ASP A 66 -10.05 -10.92 10.43
CA ASP A 66 -9.98 -9.73 11.27
C ASP A 66 -9.03 -8.70 10.64
N TRP A 67 -9.58 -7.52 10.37
CA TRP A 67 -8.84 -6.36 9.88
C TRP A 67 -9.24 -5.15 10.74
N PRO A 68 -8.36 -4.61 11.60
CA PRO A 68 -8.69 -3.47 12.42
C PRO A 68 -8.90 -2.20 11.57
N ASN A 69 -9.91 -1.43 11.98
CA ASN A 69 -10.42 -0.20 11.37
C ASN A 69 -9.34 0.67 10.68
N TRP A 70 -9.27 0.61 9.35
CA TRP A 70 -8.67 1.71 8.60
C TRP A 70 -9.52 2.97 8.78
N ASN A 71 -8.92 4.14 8.58
CA ASN A 71 -9.67 5.39 8.71
C ASN A 71 -10.73 5.50 7.59
N PRO A 72 -12.04 5.62 7.90
CA PRO A 72 -13.11 5.61 6.90
C PRO A 72 -13.10 6.82 5.95
N ARG A 73 -12.22 7.80 6.19
CA ARG A 73 -11.95 8.89 5.23
C ARG A 73 -11.16 8.43 4.01
N ILE A 74 -10.48 7.29 4.09
CA ILE A 74 -9.77 6.69 2.96
C ILE A 74 -10.80 5.89 2.16
N SER A 75 -11.06 6.33 0.92
CA SER A 75 -12.00 5.66 0.04
C SER A 75 -11.45 4.33 -0.45
N MET A 76 -12.34 3.36 -0.65
CA MET A 76 -12.02 2.08 -1.28
C MET A 76 -12.10 2.23 -2.80
N GLU A 77 -11.25 3.10 -3.33
CA GLU A 77 -11.16 3.46 -4.73
C GLU A 77 -9.70 3.34 -5.19
N GLY A 78 -9.52 3.04 -6.47
CA GLY A 78 -8.22 2.74 -7.05
C GLY A 78 -8.21 1.42 -7.80
N ASP A 79 -7.29 1.31 -8.76
CA ASP A 79 -7.08 0.17 -9.62
C ASP A 79 -6.69 -1.07 -8.81
N PHE A 80 -5.75 -0.95 -7.86
CA PHE A 80 -5.30 -2.10 -7.06
C PHE A 80 -6.44 -2.67 -6.21
N ILE A 81 -7.13 -1.83 -5.43
CA ILE A 81 -8.17 -2.31 -4.52
C ILE A 81 -9.39 -2.83 -5.28
N SER A 82 -9.73 -2.22 -6.41
CA SER A 82 -10.80 -2.71 -7.29
C SER A 82 -10.46 -4.08 -7.86
N TYR A 83 -9.23 -4.27 -8.34
CA TYR A 83 -8.74 -5.58 -8.80
C TYR A 83 -8.76 -6.62 -7.68
N TRP A 84 -8.22 -6.27 -6.51
CA TRP A 84 -8.17 -7.15 -5.34
C TRP A 84 -9.56 -7.65 -4.95
N MET A 85 -10.53 -6.73 -4.84
CA MET A 85 -11.91 -7.06 -4.51
C MET A 85 -12.59 -7.91 -5.59
N ALA A 86 -12.35 -7.63 -6.88
CA ALA A 86 -12.93 -8.42 -7.97
C ALA A 86 -12.41 -9.88 -7.99
N GLU A 87 -11.11 -10.09 -7.77
CA GLU A 87 -10.52 -11.44 -7.70
C GLU A 87 -10.96 -12.19 -6.44
N PHE A 88 -11.21 -11.47 -5.35
CA PHE A 88 -11.84 -11.99 -4.15
C PHE A 88 -13.28 -12.47 -4.40
N GLU A 89 -14.14 -11.63 -4.99
CA GLU A 89 -15.52 -11.97 -5.31
C GLU A 89 -15.62 -13.16 -6.29
N ALA A 90 -14.68 -13.24 -7.23
CA ALA A 90 -14.54 -14.37 -8.14
C ALA A 90 -14.09 -15.67 -7.44
N GLY A 91 -13.72 -15.62 -6.15
CA GLY A 91 -13.23 -16.75 -5.38
C GLY A 91 -11.84 -17.25 -5.79
N LYS A 92 -11.13 -16.47 -6.62
CA LYS A 92 -9.78 -16.79 -7.11
C LYS A 92 -8.69 -16.36 -6.14
N MET A 93 -8.98 -15.33 -5.35
CA MET A 93 -8.11 -14.87 -4.27
C MET A 93 -8.24 -15.80 -3.07
N ARG A 94 -7.58 -16.96 -3.18
CA ARG A 94 -7.26 -17.82 -2.05
C ARG A 94 -5.76 -17.93 -2.02
N PRO A 95 -5.07 -16.98 -1.39
CA PRO A 95 -3.64 -17.06 -1.35
C PRO A 95 -3.22 -18.33 -0.62
N ASP A 96 -2.47 -19.18 -1.32
CA ASP A 96 -1.93 -20.42 -0.78
C ASP A 96 -1.03 -20.15 0.45
N SER A 97 -0.52 -18.92 0.60
CA SER A 97 0.14 -18.44 1.83
C SER A 97 0.19 -16.91 1.94
N VAL A 98 0.28 -16.41 3.18
CA VAL A 98 0.56 -15.00 3.54
C VAL A 98 1.79 -14.44 2.82
N ARG A 99 2.80 -15.28 2.62
CA ARG A 99 4.05 -14.90 1.96
C ARG A 99 3.85 -14.54 0.49
N MET A 100 3.07 -15.34 -0.24
CA MET A 100 2.79 -15.09 -1.66
C MET A 100 2.01 -13.79 -1.87
N VAL A 101 1.07 -13.46 -0.97
CA VAL A 101 0.36 -12.17 -1.03
C VAL A 101 1.33 -11.01 -0.89
N ARG A 102 2.22 -11.05 0.10
CA ARG A 102 3.20 -9.98 0.31
C ARG A 102 4.20 -9.87 -0.84
N GLU A 103 4.61 -10.99 -1.42
CA GLU A 103 5.46 -11.00 -2.62
C GLU A 103 4.74 -10.34 -3.80
N PHE A 104 3.49 -10.72 -4.09
CA PHE A 104 2.68 -10.08 -5.13
C PHE A 104 2.54 -8.57 -4.89
N ILE A 105 2.13 -8.16 -3.69
CA ILE A 105 1.95 -6.74 -3.35
C ILE A 105 3.28 -5.97 -3.45
N TRP A 106 4.38 -6.58 -3.06
CA TRP A 106 5.70 -5.95 -3.18
C TRP A 106 6.05 -5.65 -4.63
N GLU A 107 5.77 -6.57 -5.56
CA GLU A 107 5.97 -6.34 -6.99
C GLU A 107 5.11 -5.19 -7.50
N GLU A 108 3.80 -5.23 -7.23
CA GLU A 108 2.86 -4.17 -7.64
C GLU A 108 3.26 -2.78 -7.10
N LEU A 109 3.68 -2.73 -5.82
CA LEU A 109 4.14 -1.48 -5.21
C LEU A 109 5.40 -0.95 -5.88
N ARG A 110 6.36 -1.82 -6.19
CA ARG A 110 7.59 -1.40 -6.88
C ARG A 110 7.31 -0.89 -8.28
N ASP A 111 6.44 -1.55 -9.01
CA ASP A 111 6.08 -1.17 -10.38
C ASP A 111 5.37 0.19 -10.40
N LEU A 112 4.40 0.40 -9.49
CA LEU A 112 3.73 1.70 -9.34
C LEU A 112 4.71 2.79 -8.90
N ALA A 113 5.54 2.51 -7.90
CA ALA A 113 6.51 3.48 -7.40
C ALA A 113 7.57 3.84 -8.46
N ALA A 114 8.03 2.89 -9.28
CA ALA A 114 8.94 3.14 -10.39
C ALA A 114 8.31 3.99 -11.51
N HIS A 115 6.98 3.91 -11.68
CA HIS A 115 6.25 4.76 -12.63
C HIS A 115 6.13 6.21 -12.14
N LEU A 116 5.95 6.41 -10.84
CA LEU A 116 5.65 7.72 -10.24
C LEU A 116 6.88 8.47 -9.71
N LEU A 117 7.92 7.74 -9.26
CA LEU A 117 9.07 8.30 -8.60
C LEU A 117 10.28 8.40 -9.56
N PRO A 118 11.01 9.53 -9.57
CA PRO A 118 12.31 9.62 -10.23
C PRO A 118 13.44 8.99 -9.40
N ILE A 119 13.12 8.41 -8.24
CA ILE A 119 14.08 7.87 -7.26
C ILE A 119 13.79 6.39 -6.96
N PRO A 120 14.77 5.61 -6.46
CA PRO A 120 14.56 4.23 -6.06
C PRO A 120 13.49 4.10 -4.97
N VAL A 121 12.72 3.01 -5.02
CA VAL A 121 11.65 2.70 -4.05
C VAL A 121 12.21 2.45 -2.64
N VAL A 122 13.40 1.85 -2.54
CA VAL A 122 14.12 1.61 -1.28
C VAL A 122 15.39 2.46 -1.30
N ALA A 123 15.68 3.13 -0.19
CA ALA A 123 16.88 3.93 -0.06
C ALA A 123 18.14 3.07 -0.14
N GLU A 124 19.21 3.62 -0.73
CA GLU A 124 20.52 2.97 -0.69
C GLU A 124 21.06 2.98 0.75
N PRO A 125 21.75 1.91 1.21
CA PRO A 125 22.42 1.93 2.49
C PRO A 125 23.49 3.02 2.49
N LEU A 126 23.57 3.83 3.56
CA LEU A 126 24.67 4.77 3.74
C LEU A 126 25.98 3.98 3.87
N THR A 127 26.83 4.01 2.83
CA THR A 127 28.19 3.43 2.84
C THR A 127 29.18 4.29 3.60
#